data_AF-A0A349LFB2-F1
#
_entry.id   AF-A0A349LFB2-F1
#
_cell.length_a   1.000
_cell.length_b   1.000
_cell.length_c   1.000
_cell.angle_alpha   90.00
_cell.angle_beta   90.00
_cell.angle_gamma   90.00
#
_symmetry.space_group_name_H-M   'P 1'
#
loop_
_entity.id
_entity.type
_entity.pdbx_description
1 polymer ?
#
loop_
_entity_poly.entity_id
_entity_poly.type
_entity_poly.pdbx_seq_one_letter_code
_entity_poly.pdbx_strand_id
1 'polypeptide(L)' 'LHAGQVIVADGTDEMAKRIERVLTNDPGIGVARHADAGYEVARETAERERLQIPMP' A
#
# COMPACT_ATOMS: atom_id res chain seq x y z
N LEU A 1 4.76 14.22 -12.53
CA LEU A 1 5.44 12.90 -12.64
C LEU A 1 4.49 11.84 -12.12
N HIS A 2 4.49 10.64 -12.69
CA HIS A 2 3.69 9.49 -12.24
C HIS A 2 4.53 8.20 -12.35
N ALA A 3 4.13 7.15 -11.64
CA ALA A 3 4.76 5.84 -11.64
C ALA A 3 3.74 4.74 -11.98
N GLY A 4 4.22 3.58 -12.43
CA GLY A 4 3.41 2.41 -12.70
C GLY A 4 4.07 1.14 -12.17
N GLN A 5 3.25 0.15 -11.84
CA GLN A 5 3.64 -1.12 -11.24
C GLN A 5 3.00 -2.26 -12.06
N VAL A 6 3.77 -3.31 -12.36
CA VAL A 6 3.28 -4.58 -12.91
C VAL A 6 3.97 -5.74 -12.20
N ILE A 7 3.20 -6.76 -11.80
CA ILE A 7 3.73 -8.01 -11.24
C ILE A 7 3.01 -9.20 -11.89
N VAL A 8 3.74 -10.30 -12.11
CA VAL A 8 3.20 -11.53 -12.71
C VAL A 8 2.93 -12.56 -11.61
N ALA A 9 1.77 -13.22 -11.66
CA ALA A 9 1.47 -14.37 -10.83
C ALA A 9 1.79 -15.67 -11.59
N ASP A 10 3.00 -16.20 -11.39
CA ASP A 10 3.50 -17.39 -12.09
C ASP A 10 3.22 -18.72 -11.35
N GLY A 11 2.56 -18.66 -10.19
CA GLY A 11 2.18 -19.84 -9.40
C GLY A 11 3.27 -20.36 -8.46
N THR A 12 4.43 -19.72 -8.38
CA THR A 12 5.51 -20.13 -7.46
C THR A 12 5.30 -19.62 -6.03
N ASP A 13 5.79 -20.39 -5.04
CA ASP A 13 5.76 -19.99 -3.62
C ASP A 13 6.56 -18.70 -3.35
N GLU A 14 7.62 -18.47 -4.12
CA GLU A 14 8.37 -17.22 -4.03
C GLU A 14 7.52 -16.04 -4.49
N MET A 15 6.78 -16.20 -5.60
CA MET A 15 5.94 -15.14 -6.14
C MET A 15 4.79 -14.80 -5.20
N ALA A 16 4.24 -15.77 -4.46
CA ALA A 16 3.21 -15.51 -3.45
C ALA A 16 3.65 -14.43 -2.43
N LYS A 17 4.90 -14.50 -1.96
CA LYS A 17 5.47 -13.49 -1.04
C LYS A 17 5.65 -12.12 -1.69
N ARG A 18 5.99 -12.08 -2.99
CA ARG A 18 6.18 -10.83 -3.72
C ARG A 18 4.84 -10.14 -3.98
N ILE A 19 3.83 -10.90 -4.38
CA ILE A 19 2.47 -10.40 -4.64
C ILE A 19 1.84 -9.85 -3.37
N GLU A 20 1.93 -10.57 -2.25
CA GLU A 20 1.42 -10.09 -0.97
C GLU A 20 2.00 -8.72 -0.61
N ARG A 21 3.32 -8.56 -0.75
CA ARG A 21 3.99 -7.27 -0.48
C ARG A 21 3.60 -6.19 -1.47
N VAL A 22 3.62 -6.47 -2.77
CA VAL A 22 3.37 -5.46 -3.81
C VAL A 22 1.93 -4.98 -3.75
N LEU A 23 0.96 -5.90 -3.68
CA LEU A 23 -0.46 -5.55 -3.67
C LEU A 23 -0.94 -5.00 -2.33
N THR A 24 -0.14 -5.10 -1.27
CA THR A 24 -0.38 -4.37 -0.01
C THR A 24 0.24 -2.97 -0.05
N ASN A 25 1.49 -2.86 -0.50
CA ASN A 25 2.24 -1.60 -0.42
C ASN A 25 1.85 -0.58 -1.50
N ASP A 26 1.53 -1.01 -2.72
CA ASP A 26 1.16 -0.10 -3.82
C ASP A 26 -0.14 0.68 -3.55
N PRO A 27 -1.24 0.07 -3.08
CA PRO A 27 -2.37 0.85 -2.59
C PRO A 27 -2.08 1.53 -1.24
N GLY A 28 -1.26 0.90 -0.38
CA GLY A 28 -0.87 1.46 0.92
C GLY A 28 -0.21 2.83 0.82
N ILE A 29 0.64 3.06 -0.20
CA ILE A 29 1.25 4.38 -0.42
C ILE A 29 0.21 5.42 -0.85
N GLY A 30 -0.86 4.99 -1.53
CA GLY A 30 -2.00 5.84 -1.86
C GLY A 30 -2.73 6.30 -0.60
N VAL A 31 -3.03 5.38 0.32
CA VAL A 31 -3.64 5.72 1.62
C VAL A 31 -2.73 6.66 2.41
N ALA A 32 -1.43 6.33 2.52
CA ALA A 32 -0.46 7.15 3.24
C ALA A 32 -0.39 8.58 2.70
N ARG A 33 -0.37 8.74 1.37
CA ARG A 33 -0.37 10.04 0.70
C ARG A 33 -1.61 10.88 1.05
N HIS A 34 -2.79 10.27 1.08
CA HIS A 34 -4.02 11.00 1.41
C HIS A 34 -4.14 11.27 2.91
N ALA A 35 -3.66 10.37 3.77
CA ALA A 35 -3.60 10.59 5.21
C ALA A 35 -2.68 11.79 5.54
N ASP A 36 -1.51 11.85 4.91
CA ASP A 36 -0.57 12.99 5.03
C ASP A 36 -1.18 14.30 4.54
N ALA A 37 -1.98 14.26 3.47
CA ALA A 37 -2.73 15.42 2.98
C ALA A 37 -3.93 15.84 3.87
N GLY A 38 -4.18 15.14 4.99
CA GLY A 38 -5.20 15.50 5.99
C GLY A 38 -6.58 14.90 5.76
N TYR A 39 -6.74 13.92 4.86
CA TYR A 39 -8.04 13.27 4.63
C TYR A 39 -8.38 12.29 5.76
N GLU A 40 -9.47 12.55 6.48
CA GLU A 40 -9.91 11.75 7.63
C GLU A 40 -10.18 10.28 7.25
N VAL A 41 -10.90 10.05 6.15
CA VAL A 41 -11.16 8.69 5.63
C VAL A 41 -9.89 7.89 5.37
N ALA A 42 -8.79 8.55 4.99
CA ALA A 42 -7.51 7.88 4.75
C ALA A 42 -6.80 7.54 6.07
N ARG A 43 -6.92 8.41 7.10
CA ARG A 43 -6.41 8.12 8.45
C ARG A 43 -7.16 6.94 9.08
N GLU A 44 -8.49 6.94 8.99
CA GLU A 44 -9.33 5.81 9.44
C GLU A 44 -8.98 4.51 8.70
N THR A 45 -8.74 4.60 7.39
CA THR A 45 -8.31 3.44 6.60
C THR A 45 -6.94 2.94 7.02
N ALA A 46 -5.98 3.85 7.28
CA ALA A 46 -4.66 3.47 7.78
C ALA A 46 -4.72 2.76 9.13
N GLU A 47 -5.58 3.21 10.05
CA GLU A 47 -5.80 2.55 11.35
C GLU A 47 -6.47 1.18 11.19
N ARG A 48 -7.53 1.09 10.39
CA ARG A 48 -8.26 -0.17 10.14
C ARG A 48 -7.37 -1.24 9.54
N GLU A 49 -6.57 -0.87 8.53
CA GLU A 49 -5.67 -1.78 7.82
C GLU A 49 -4.28 -1.90 8.47
N ARG A 50 -4.07 -1.22 9.62
CA ARG A 50 -2.82 -1.26 10.41
C ARG A 50 -1.58 -0.81 9.64
N LEU A 51 -1.73 0.16 8.75
CA LEU A 51 -0.61 0.76 8.01
C LEU A 51 0.31 1.53 8.96
N GLN A 52 1.60 1.23 8.89
CA GLN A 52 2.63 1.93 9.65
C GLN A 52 3.07 3.18 8.89
N ILE A 53 2.47 4.33 9.21
CA ILE A 53 2.83 5.62 8.61
C ILE A 53 3.53 6.44 9.69
N PRO A 54 4.85 6.65 9.60
CA PRO A 54 5.54 7.56 10.49
C PRO A 54 5.13 8.98 10.12
N MET A 55 4.17 9.52 10.87
CA MET A 55 3.83 10.94 10.83
C MET A 55 4.75 11.70 11.80
N PRO A 56 5.15 12.95 11.49
CA PRO A 56 5.70 13.85 12.50
C PRO A 56 4.67 14.20 13.58
#